data_AF-A0A0P9L5R2-F1
#
_entry.id   AF-A0A0P9L5R2-F1
#
_cell.length_a   1.000
_cell.length_b   1.000
_cell.length_c   1.000
_cell.angle_alpha   90.00
_cell.angle_beta   90.00
_cell.angle_gamma   90.00
#
_symmetry.space_group_name_H-M   'P 1'
#
loop_
_entity.id
_entity.type
_entity.pdbx_description
1 polymer ?
#
loop_
_entity_poly.entity_id
_entity_poly.type
_entity_poly.pdbx_seq_one_letter_code
_entity_poly.pdbx_strand_id
1 'polypeptide(L)'
;MAPWRCTGVKAMLELTLEQISMAQSAVDKTAALKLIADHLVADGLVAEGYLTGLMNREQQGSTFLGQGIAIPHGTPETRDLVFTTGVRLMQFPEGVDWGDGQMVYLAIGIAAKSDEHLRLLQLLTRALGEEDLGQALREAKTPEDLLKLLQGAPQELALDAQMISLGVSADDFEELVWRGARLLRKADCVSNGFAAVLQQVEALSLGDGLWWLHSEQTVKRPGLAFVTPDKPMRYLGQPLTGLFCLASLGEAHQALLERLCLLLIEGRG
;
A
#
# COMPACT_ATOMS: atom_id res chain seq x y z
N MET A 1 -8.73 -2.98 -30.41
CA MET A 1 -8.25 -2.48 -29.11
C MET A 1 -9.29 -2.81 -28.07
N ALA A 2 -9.05 -3.83 -27.25
CA ALA A 2 -9.94 -4.21 -26.16
C ALA A 2 -9.35 -3.67 -24.85
N PRO A 3 -10.14 -3.07 -23.96
CA PRO A 3 -9.68 -2.62 -22.65
C PRO A 3 -9.43 -3.83 -21.76
N TRP A 4 -8.30 -3.80 -21.06
CA TRP A 4 -7.82 -4.81 -20.14
C TRP A 4 -8.83 -5.02 -19.00
N ARG A 5 -9.24 -6.27 -18.77
CA ARG A 5 -9.96 -6.68 -17.55
C ARG A 5 -9.11 -7.70 -16.82
N CYS A 6 -8.47 -7.25 -15.74
CA CYS A 6 -7.79 -8.12 -14.78
C CYS A 6 -8.84 -8.95 -14.03
N THR A 7 -9.02 -10.22 -14.41
CA THR A 7 -9.80 -11.18 -13.63
C THR A 7 -8.83 -12.07 -12.85
N GLY A 8 -8.68 -11.86 -11.54
CA GLY A 8 -7.97 -12.82 -10.67
C GLY A 8 -7.31 -12.29 -9.39
N VAL A 9 -7.23 -10.98 -9.15
CA VAL A 9 -6.73 -10.45 -7.88
C VAL A 9 -7.89 -10.41 -6.90
N LYS A 10 -7.80 -11.14 -5.77
CA LYS A 10 -8.68 -10.94 -4.61
C LYS A 10 -8.62 -9.45 -4.28
N ALA A 11 -9.72 -8.74 -4.44
CA ALA A 11 -9.79 -7.28 -4.29
C ALA A 11 -9.00 -6.85 -3.05
N MET A 12 -7.94 -6.08 -3.30
CA MET A 12 -7.16 -5.45 -2.24
C MET A 12 -8.11 -4.50 -1.50
N LEU A 13 -7.97 -4.40 -0.18
CA LEU A 13 -8.72 -3.40 0.59
C LEU A 13 -8.12 -2.03 0.25
N GLU A 14 -8.65 -1.40 -0.81
CA GLU A 14 -8.24 -0.08 -1.27
C GLU A 14 -9.01 0.99 -0.51
N LEU A 15 -8.28 1.99 -0.01
CA LEU A 15 -8.83 3.18 0.61
C LEU A 15 -9.22 4.17 -0.48
N THR A 16 -10.50 4.51 -0.58
CA THR A 16 -11.00 5.47 -1.59
C THR A 16 -11.70 6.65 -0.92
N LEU A 17 -11.86 7.74 -1.66
CA LEU A 17 -12.43 8.99 -1.12
C LEU A 17 -13.89 8.81 -0.68
N GLU A 18 -14.64 7.93 -1.35
CA GLU A 18 -16.05 7.65 -1.04
C GLU A 18 -16.24 6.97 0.32
N GLN A 19 -15.19 6.36 0.85
CA GLN A 19 -15.17 5.69 2.15
C GLN A 19 -14.89 6.66 3.31
N ILE A 20 -14.64 7.94 3.04
CA ILE A 20 -14.22 8.92 4.05
C ILE A 20 -15.38 9.83 4.44
N SER A 21 -15.70 9.85 5.73
CA SER A 21 -16.58 10.82 6.37
C SER A 21 -15.74 11.83 7.15
N MET A 22 -15.66 13.06 6.63
CA MET A 22 -14.92 14.16 7.26
C MET A 22 -15.70 14.78 8.41
N ALA A 23 -14.99 15.41 9.36
CA ALA A 23 -15.56 16.28 10.39
C ALA A 23 -16.77 15.69 11.15
N GLN A 24 -16.70 14.42 11.52
CA GLN A 24 -17.69 13.76 12.36
C GLN A 24 -17.52 14.16 13.82
N SER A 25 -18.56 13.95 14.62
CA SER A 25 -18.55 14.18 16.07
C SER A 25 -19.18 13.01 16.79
N ALA A 26 -18.57 12.60 17.90
CA ALA A 26 -19.14 11.64 18.83
C ALA A 26 -18.80 12.07 20.26
N VAL A 27 -19.77 11.95 21.18
CA VAL A 27 -19.59 12.38 22.57
C VAL A 27 -18.71 11.43 23.37
N ASP A 28 -18.61 10.17 22.95
CA ASP A 28 -17.79 9.14 23.55
C ASP A 28 -17.49 8.01 22.54
N LYS A 29 -16.65 7.06 22.95
CA LYS A 29 -16.31 5.87 22.16
C LYS A 29 -17.55 5.07 21.73
N THR A 30 -18.56 4.94 22.58
CA THR A 30 -19.77 4.14 22.26
C THR A 30 -20.56 4.79 21.12
N ALA A 31 -20.73 6.12 21.18
CA ALA A 31 -21.37 6.89 20.14
C ALA A 31 -20.57 6.82 18.83
N ALA A 32 -19.24 6.86 18.88
CA ALA A 32 -18.39 6.69 17.70
C ALA A 32 -18.55 5.30 17.07
N LEU A 33 -18.50 4.23 17.88
CA LEU A 33 -18.72 2.85 17.40
C LEU A 33 -20.10 2.67 16.77
N LYS A 34 -21.14 3.28 17.36
CA LYS A 34 -22.49 3.29 16.79
C LYS A 34 -22.51 3.99 15.43
N LEU A 35 -21.94 5.19 15.34
CA LEU A 35 -21.89 5.94 14.07
C LEU A 35 -21.18 5.14 12.98
N ILE A 36 -20.06 4.49 13.32
CA ILE A 36 -19.32 3.61 12.42
C ILE A 36 -20.19 2.45 11.93
N ALA A 37 -20.86 1.74 12.85
CA ALA A 37 -21.73 0.63 12.50
C ALA A 37 -22.88 1.07 11.58
N ASP A 38 -23.53 2.19 11.88
CA ASP A 38 -24.63 2.74 11.08
C ASP A 38 -24.19 3.03 9.64
N HIS A 39 -22.99 3.59 9.44
CA HIS A 39 -22.44 3.81 8.10
C HIS A 39 -22.05 2.52 7.39
N LEU A 40 -21.44 1.55 8.06
CA LEU A 40 -21.12 0.26 7.45
C LEU A 40 -22.40 -0.46 6.95
N VAL A 41 -23.52 -0.29 7.65
CA VAL A 41 -24.84 -0.76 7.21
C VAL A 41 -25.33 0.05 6.01
N ALA A 42 -25.27 1.38 6.07
CA ALA A 42 -25.69 2.27 4.98
C ALA A 42 -24.90 2.03 3.67
N ASP A 43 -23.63 1.64 3.80
CA ASP A 43 -22.74 1.27 2.70
C ASP A 43 -23.05 -0.12 2.11
N GLY A 44 -23.95 -0.88 2.74
CA GLY A 44 -24.29 -2.24 2.35
C GLY A 44 -23.18 -3.26 2.64
N LEU A 45 -22.20 -2.92 3.50
CA LEU A 45 -21.08 -3.80 3.83
C LEU A 45 -21.50 -4.86 4.85
N VAL A 46 -22.37 -4.49 5.79
CA VAL A 46 -22.82 -5.35 6.89
C VAL A 46 -24.33 -5.28 7.12
N ALA A 47 -24.87 -6.29 7.76
CA ALA A 47 -26.25 -6.33 8.24
C ALA A 47 -26.43 -5.46 9.50
N GLU A 48 -27.69 -5.11 9.79
CA GLU A 48 -28.06 -4.53 11.09
C GLU A 48 -27.59 -5.42 12.26
N GLY A 49 -27.25 -4.81 13.38
CA GLY A 49 -26.73 -5.51 14.56
C GLY A 49 -25.21 -5.70 14.59
N TYR A 50 -24.48 -5.32 13.53
CA TYR A 50 -23.01 -5.40 13.50
C TYR A 50 -22.31 -4.59 14.61
N LEU A 51 -22.96 -3.56 15.15
CA LEU A 51 -22.49 -2.80 16.32
C LEU A 51 -22.12 -3.71 17.50
N THR A 52 -22.90 -4.77 17.74
CA THR A 52 -22.63 -5.74 18.80
C THR A 52 -21.24 -6.36 18.63
N GLY A 53 -20.84 -6.66 17.39
CA GLY A 53 -19.52 -7.18 17.07
C GLY A 53 -18.41 -6.17 17.38
N LEU A 54 -18.60 -4.90 16.98
CA LEU A 54 -17.64 -3.83 17.28
C LEU A 54 -17.45 -3.65 18.78
N MET A 55 -18.55 -3.61 19.54
CA MET A 55 -18.52 -3.44 21.00
C MET A 55 -17.86 -4.63 21.69
N ASN A 56 -18.21 -5.86 21.30
CA ASN A 56 -17.62 -7.07 21.86
C ASN A 56 -16.11 -7.12 21.59
N ARG A 57 -15.67 -6.72 20.39
CA ARG A 57 -14.25 -6.66 20.07
C ARG A 57 -13.53 -5.62 20.93
N GLU A 58 -14.09 -4.44 21.07
CA GLU A 58 -13.51 -3.37 21.90
C GLU A 58 -13.40 -3.77 23.37
N GLN A 59 -14.34 -4.57 23.89
CA GLN A 59 -14.28 -5.11 25.26
C GLN A 59 -13.16 -6.14 25.48
N GLN A 60 -12.75 -6.87 24.44
CA GLN A 60 -11.61 -7.80 24.53
C GLN A 60 -10.27 -7.05 24.64
N GLY A 61 -10.25 -5.77 24.24
CA GLY A 61 -9.09 -4.89 24.32
C GLY A 61 -9.25 -3.73 23.35
N SER A 62 -8.71 -2.57 23.75
CA SER A 62 -8.80 -1.33 22.96
C SER A 62 -8.37 -1.55 21.51
N THR A 63 -9.15 -1.03 20.56
CA THR A 63 -8.78 -1.01 19.14
C THR A 63 -7.96 0.24 18.74
N PHE A 64 -7.56 1.05 19.73
CA PHE A 64 -6.60 2.13 19.54
C PHE A 64 -5.22 1.58 19.15
N LEU A 65 -4.60 2.17 18.14
CA LEU A 65 -3.30 1.75 17.61
C LEU A 65 -2.15 2.68 17.97
N GLY A 66 -2.44 3.84 18.55
CA GLY A 66 -1.49 4.94 18.69
C GLY A 66 -1.80 6.09 17.74
N GLN A 67 -1.18 7.24 18.03
CA GLN A 67 -1.13 8.38 17.11
C GLN A 67 -2.49 8.90 16.61
N GLY A 68 -3.55 8.77 17.42
CA GLY A 68 -4.88 9.25 17.05
C GLY A 68 -5.70 8.32 16.18
N ILE A 69 -5.28 7.07 15.97
CA ILE A 69 -5.99 6.09 15.13
C ILE A 69 -6.60 4.96 15.95
N ALA A 70 -7.84 4.60 15.63
CA ALA A 70 -8.47 3.35 16.06
C ALA A 70 -9.00 2.55 14.87
N ILE A 71 -9.03 1.21 14.98
CA ILE A 71 -9.50 0.29 13.94
C ILE A 71 -10.63 -0.63 14.41
N PRO A 72 -11.81 -0.10 14.78
CA PRO A 72 -12.91 -0.92 15.26
C PRO A 72 -13.37 -1.93 14.21
N HIS A 73 -13.50 -3.20 14.62
CA HIS A 73 -13.89 -4.31 13.75
C HIS A 73 -14.71 -5.34 14.54
N GLY A 74 -15.49 -6.16 13.83
CA GLY A 74 -16.30 -7.21 14.47
C GLY A 74 -15.47 -8.39 14.99
N THR A 75 -16.11 -9.23 15.81
CA THR A 75 -15.55 -10.51 16.26
C THR A 75 -15.89 -11.64 15.28
N PRO A 76 -15.23 -12.82 15.36
CA PRO A 76 -15.55 -13.97 14.52
C PRO A 76 -17.04 -14.36 14.52
N GLU A 77 -17.74 -14.19 15.64
CA GLU A 77 -19.17 -14.52 15.81
C GLU A 77 -20.10 -13.60 14.99
N THR A 78 -19.59 -12.45 14.54
CA THR A 78 -20.35 -11.48 13.74
C THR A 78 -19.99 -11.51 12.26
N ARG A 79 -19.14 -12.45 11.82
CA ARG A 79 -18.71 -12.58 10.42
C ARG A 79 -19.87 -12.85 9.46
N ASP A 80 -20.89 -13.58 9.90
CA ASP A 80 -22.07 -13.88 9.08
C ASP A 80 -22.90 -12.63 8.76
N LEU A 81 -22.70 -11.54 9.51
CA LEU A 81 -23.31 -10.23 9.24
C LEU A 81 -22.56 -9.44 8.17
N VAL A 82 -21.37 -9.87 7.73
CA VAL A 82 -20.59 -9.15 6.71
C VAL A 82 -21.01 -9.63 5.32
N PHE A 83 -21.62 -8.75 4.53
CA PHE A 83 -21.98 -9.04 3.14
C PHE A 83 -20.76 -8.91 2.23
N THR A 84 -20.02 -7.82 2.38
CA THR A 84 -18.87 -7.45 1.56
C THR A 84 -17.77 -6.91 2.46
N THR A 85 -16.53 -7.36 2.24
CA THR A 85 -15.38 -6.76 2.93
C THR A 85 -15.23 -5.30 2.50
N GLY A 86 -15.06 -4.40 3.47
CA GLY A 86 -14.86 -2.98 3.20
C GLY A 86 -14.53 -2.19 4.46
N VAL A 87 -14.30 -0.89 4.29
CA VAL A 87 -14.00 0.03 5.38
C VAL A 87 -14.79 1.32 5.27
N ARG A 88 -14.95 1.97 6.42
CA ARG A 88 -15.45 3.34 6.56
C ARG A 88 -14.50 4.11 7.46
N LEU A 89 -13.97 5.22 6.95
CA LEU A 89 -13.03 6.09 7.64
C LEU A 89 -13.81 7.28 8.17
N MET A 90 -13.70 7.57 9.47
CA MET A 90 -14.38 8.68 10.11
C MET A 90 -13.39 9.55 10.86
N GLN A 91 -13.26 10.79 10.40
CA GLN A 91 -12.45 11.80 11.07
C GLN A 91 -13.25 12.47 12.19
N PHE A 92 -12.65 12.62 13.36
CA PHE A 92 -13.19 13.32 14.51
C PHE A 92 -12.24 14.46 14.92
N PRO A 93 -12.38 15.69 14.36
CA PRO A 93 -11.44 16.79 14.62
C PRO A 93 -11.37 17.24 16.10
N GLU A 94 -12.48 17.11 16.83
CA GLU A 94 -12.52 17.39 18.28
C GLU A 94 -11.96 16.24 19.13
N GLY A 95 -11.67 15.11 18.48
CA GLY A 95 -11.22 13.89 19.12
C GLY A 95 -12.33 13.14 19.85
N VAL A 96 -12.17 11.82 19.95
CA VAL A 96 -13.00 10.96 20.79
C VAL A 96 -12.07 10.25 21.77
N ASP A 97 -12.32 10.37 23.07
CA ASP A 97 -11.57 9.60 24.07
C ASP A 97 -11.89 8.12 23.90
N TRP A 98 -10.89 7.34 23.50
CA TRP A 98 -10.99 5.90 23.26
C TRP A 98 -10.68 5.07 24.51
N GLY A 99 -10.44 5.72 25.64
CA GLY A 99 -10.08 5.12 26.92
C GLY A 99 -8.70 5.61 27.37
N ASP A 100 -8.52 5.77 28.69
CA ASP A 100 -7.25 6.15 29.32
C ASP A 100 -6.62 7.44 28.74
N GLY A 101 -7.44 8.37 28.24
CA GLY A 101 -6.99 9.62 27.62
C GLY A 101 -6.42 9.46 26.20
N GLN A 102 -6.60 8.29 25.58
CA GLN A 102 -6.20 8.01 24.21
C GLN A 102 -7.19 8.65 23.24
N MET A 103 -6.89 9.88 22.81
CA MET A 103 -7.73 10.60 21.84
C MET A 103 -7.60 10.00 20.45
N VAL A 104 -8.74 9.69 19.82
CA VAL A 104 -8.86 9.25 18.43
C VAL A 104 -9.38 10.39 17.56
N TYR A 105 -8.61 10.71 16.52
CA TYR A 105 -8.98 11.69 15.49
C TYR A 105 -9.38 11.03 14.18
N LEU A 106 -9.06 9.74 14.00
CA LEU A 106 -9.52 8.93 12.88
C LEU A 106 -9.87 7.51 13.36
N ALA A 107 -11.13 7.11 13.17
CA ALA A 107 -11.53 5.71 13.33
C ALA A 107 -11.76 5.07 11.97
N ILE A 108 -11.22 3.86 11.78
CA ILE A 108 -11.37 3.08 10.55
C ILE A 108 -12.19 1.83 10.87
N GLY A 109 -13.50 1.92 10.64
CA GLY A 109 -14.41 0.80 10.82
C GLY A 109 -14.20 -0.26 9.75
N ILE A 110 -14.01 -1.50 10.15
CA ILE A 110 -13.70 -2.61 9.23
C ILE A 110 -14.83 -3.64 9.25
N ALA A 111 -15.42 -3.86 8.09
CA ALA A 111 -16.25 -5.01 7.79
C ALA A 111 -15.36 -6.07 7.13
N ALA A 112 -15.04 -7.17 7.82
CA ALA A 112 -14.14 -8.19 7.29
C ALA A 112 -14.67 -9.60 7.54
N LYS A 113 -14.64 -10.44 6.49
CA LYS A 113 -14.98 -11.87 6.59
C LYS A 113 -13.83 -12.73 7.12
N SER A 114 -12.62 -12.19 7.13
CA SER A 114 -11.40 -12.87 7.60
C SER A 114 -10.48 -11.88 8.33
N ASP A 115 -9.19 -12.18 8.45
CA ASP A 115 -8.22 -11.35 9.18
C ASP A 115 -7.72 -10.15 8.35
N GLU A 116 -8.60 -9.54 7.56
CA GLU A 116 -8.27 -8.40 6.68
C GLU A 116 -7.88 -7.15 7.46
N HIS A 117 -8.30 -7.03 8.72
CA HIS A 117 -7.81 -5.99 9.63
C HIS A 117 -6.28 -6.05 9.81
N LEU A 118 -5.65 -7.24 9.75
CA LEU A 118 -4.19 -7.38 9.80
C LEU A 118 -3.50 -6.78 8.57
N ARG A 119 -4.17 -6.80 7.41
CA ARG A 119 -3.65 -6.18 6.19
C ARG A 119 -3.76 -4.66 6.25
N LEU A 120 -4.87 -4.15 6.76
CA LEU A 120 -5.00 -2.72 7.00
C LEU A 120 -3.95 -2.24 8.02
N LEU A 121 -3.68 -3.02 9.07
CA LEU A 121 -2.59 -2.73 10.00
C LEU A 121 -1.24 -2.62 9.28
N GLN A 122 -0.93 -3.52 8.35
CA GLN A 122 0.30 -3.42 7.54
C GLN A 122 0.37 -2.12 6.74
N LEU A 123 -0.74 -1.70 6.12
CA LEU A 123 -0.81 -0.43 5.38
C LEU A 123 -0.59 0.77 6.31
N LEU A 124 -1.20 0.74 7.51
CA LEU A 124 -1.12 1.83 8.48
C LEU A 124 0.19 1.87 9.26
N THR A 125 0.96 0.77 9.34
CA THR A 125 2.23 0.76 10.11
C THR A 125 3.20 1.85 9.68
N ARG A 126 3.15 2.27 8.40
CA ARG A 126 3.93 3.39 7.87
C ARG A 126 3.48 4.71 8.46
N ALA A 127 2.19 5.03 8.37
CA ALA A 127 1.63 6.25 8.94
C ALA A 127 1.87 6.32 10.45
N LEU A 128 1.71 5.21 11.16
CA LEU A 128 1.95 5.10 12.60
C LEU A 128 3.43 5.28 13.02
N GLY A 129 4.36 5.42 12.08
CA GLY A 129 5.75 5.77 12.35
C GLY A 129 6.05 7.28 12.27
N GLU A 130 5.14 8.08 11.71
CA GLU A 130 5.35 9.52 11.51
C GLU A 130 5.15 10.29 12.83
N GLU A 131 6.03 11.23 13.14
CA GLU A 131 5.83 12.12 14.29
C GLU A 131 4.63 13.05 14.02
N ASP A 132 3.81 13.31 15.04
CA ASP A 132 2.64 14.21 14.99
C ASP A 132 1.45 13.80 14.10
N LEU A 133 1.35 12.53 13.68
CA LEU A 133 0.23 12.05 12.85
C LEU A 133 -1.15 12.41 13.42
N GLY A 134 -1.34 12.29 14.74
CA GLY A 134 -2.62 12.61 15.39
C GLY A 134 -3.05 14.07 15.19
N GLN A 135 -2.10 15.02 15.27
CA GLN A 135 -2.37 16.43 15.01
C GLN A 135 -2.67 16.68 13.53
N ALA A 136 -1.93 16.01 12.62
CA ALA A 136 -2.19 16.11 11.19
C ALA A 136 -3.58 15.56 10.82
N LEU A 137 -3.99 14.42 11.40
CA LEU A 137 -5.32 13.83 11.21
C LEU A 137 -6.43 14.78 11.71
N ARG A 138 -6.19 15.47 12.83
CA ARG A 138 -7.09 16.47 13.39
C ARG A 138 -7.27 17.67 12.45
N GLU A 139 -6.18 18.15 11.86
CA GLU A 139 -6.16 19.37 11.05
C GLU A 139 -6.50 19.15 9.57
N ALA A 140 -6.52 17.90 9.10
CA ALA A 140 -6.84 17.53 7.72
C ALA A 140 -8.21 18.11 7.30
N LYS A 141 -8.23 18.78 6.15
CA LYS A 141 -9.42 19.53 5.69
C LYS A 141 -10.17 18.83 4.57
N THR A 142 -9.52 17.90 3.89
CA THR A 142 -10.08 17.18 2.75
C THR A 142 -9.88 15.66 2.90
N PRO A 143 -10.74 14.83 2.30
CA PRO A 143 -10.55 13.39 2.21
C PRO A 143 -9.19 13.00 1.61
N GLU A 144 -8.70 13.77 0.64
CA GLU A 144 -7.40 13.59 0.00
C GLU A 144 -6.24 13.81 0.99
N ASP A 145 -6.36 14.79 1.89
CA ASP A 145 -5.35 15.02 2.94
C ASP A 145 -5.27 13.82 3.89
N LEU A 146 -6.41 13.28 4.33
CA LEU A 146 -6.45 12.09 5.18
C LEU A 146 -5.84 10.88 4.46
N LEU A 147 -6.20 10.66 3.20
CA LEU A 147 -5.68 9.53 2.45
C LEU A 147 -4.15 9.61 2.31
N LYS A 148 -3.60 10.81 2.04
CA LYS A 148 -2.15 11.05 2.01
C LYS A 148 -1.49 10.74 3.35
N LEU A 149 -2.10 11.16 4.46
CA LEU A 149 -1.57 10.87 5.80
C LEU A 149 -1.51 9.37 6.08
N LEU A 150 -2.52 8.60 5.64
CA LEU A 150 -2.57 7.15 5.84
C LEU A 150 -1.63 6.37 4.91
N GLN A 151 -1.35 6.91 3.73
CA GLN A 151 -0.34 6.37 2.81
C GLN A 151 1.10 6.68 3.28
N GLY A 152 1.26 7.63 4.22
CA GLY A 152 2.54 8.14 4.70
C GLY A 152 3.17 9.13 3.72
N ALA A 153 4.29 9.74 4.11
CA ALA A 153 5.02 10.64 3.21
C ALA A 153 5.41 9.89 1.92
N PRO A 154 5.23 10.49 0.73
CA PRO A 154 5.74 9.91 -0.51
C PRO A 154 7.24 9.75 -0.37
N GLN A 155 7.71 8.50 -0.35
CA GLN A 155 9.14 8.24 -0.34
C GLN A 155 9.68 8.50 -1.75
N GLU A 156 10.67 9.37 -1.87
CA GLU A 156 11.35 9.57 -3.14
C GLU A 156 11.93 8.24 -3.63
N LEU A 157 11.68 7.94 -4.91
CA LEU A 157 12.30 6.80 -5.57
C LEU A 157 13.81 6.98 -5.57
N ALA A 158 14.52 6.12 -4.85
CA ALA A 158 15.98 6.14 -4.85
C ALA A 158 16.51 5.73 -6.24
N LEU A 159 17.16 6.67 -6.92
CA LEU A 159 17.82 6.47 -8.19
C LEU A 159 19.14 7.25 -8.21
N ASP A 160 20.20 6.57 -7.77
CA ASP A 160 21.54 7.13 -7.69
C ASP A 160 22.46 6.48 -8.73
N ALA A 161 23.60 7.11 -9.04
CA ALA A 161 24.60 6.53 -9.94
C ALA A 161 25.08 5.13 -9.48
N GLN A 162 25.10 4.87 -8.17
CA GLN A 162 25.42 3.55 -7.60
C GLN A 162 24.38 2.45 -7.91
N MET A 163 23.21 2.83 -8.40
CA MET A 163 22.11 1.93 -8.78
C MET A 163 22.17 1.53 -10.26
N ILE A 164 23.16 2.04 -10.99
CA ILE A 164 23.37 1.75 -12.40
C ILE A 164 24.64 0.91 -12.55
N SER A 165 24.52 -0.24 -13.22
CA SER A 165 25.66 -1.09 -13.54
C SER A 165 25.64 -1.44 -15.02
N LEU A 166 26.52 -0.80 -15.78
CA LEU A 166 26.63 -1.00 -17.22
C LEU A 166 27.67 -2.09 -17.55
N GLY A 167 27.51 -2.76 -18.69
CA GLY A 167 28.45 -3.75 -19.22
C GLY A 167 28.74 -4.89 -18.23
N VAL A 168 27.71 -5.50 -17.66
CA VAL A 168 27.86 -6.59 -16.69
C VAL A 168 28.07 -7.90 -17.42
N SER A 169 29.16 -8.61 -17.10
CA SER A 169 29.33 -10.01 -17.48
C SER A 169 28.23 -10.84 -16.82
N ALA A 170 27.27 -11.27 -17.63
CA ALA A 170 26.14 -12.10 -17.27
C ALA A 170 25.88 -13.15 -18.35
N ASP A 171 25.65 -14.40 -17.95
CA ASP A 171 25.38 -15.49 -18.89
C ASP A 171 23.90 -15.65 -19.23
N ASP A 172 23.02 -15.25 -18.31
CA ASP A 172 21.58 -15.35 -18.48
C ASP A 172 20.82 -14.19 -17.79
N PHE A 173 19.50 -14.20 -17.97
CA PHE A 173 18.61 -13.21 -17.37
C PHE A 173 18.65 -13.23 -15.84
N GLU A 174 18.77 -14.41 -15.21
CA GLU A 174 18.76 -14.55 -13.76
C GLU A 174 19.98 -13.89 -13.12
N GLU A 175 21.14 -13.95 -13.77
CA GLU A 175 22.34 -13.24 -13.31
C GLU A 175 22.15 -11.72 -13.34
N LEU A 176 21.48 -11.17 -14.36
CA LEU A 176 21.13 -9.75 -14.41
C LEU A 176 20.14 -9.36 -13.30
N VAL A 177 19.12 -10.19 -13.06
CA VAL A 177 18.18 -9.99 -11.94
C VAL A 177 18.92 -9.92 -10.61
N TRP A 178 19.84 -10.86 -10.37
CA TRP A 178 20.63 -10.89 -9.14
C TRP A 178 21.50 -9.64 -8.99
N ARG A 179 22.09 -9.16 -10.09
CA ARG A 179 22.90 -7.93 -10.09
C ARG A 179 22.05 -6.72 -9.73
N GLY A 180 20.89 -6.53 -10.36
CA GLY A 180 19.96 -5.44 -10.02
C GLY A 180 19.49 -5.49 -8.56
N ALA A 181 19.06 -6.67 -8.09
CA ALA A 181 18.65 -6.87 -6.70
C ALA A 181 19.77 -6.58 -5.69
N ARG A 182 21.03 -6.90 -6.03
CA ARG A 182 22.19 -6.58 -5.18
C ARG A 182 22.43 -5.08 -5.08
N LEU A 183 22.23 -4.31 -6.15
CA LEU A 183 22.36 -2.84 -6.12
C LEU A 183 21.31 -2.24 -5.18
N LEU A 184 20.04 -2.64 -5.34
CA LEU A 184 18.95 -2.24 -4.45
C LEU A 184 19.23 -2.54 -2.99
N ARG A 185 19.76 -3.73 -2.69
CA ARG A 185 20.12 -4.10 -1.32
C ARG A 185 21.27 -3.25 -0.77
N LYS A 186 22.29 -2.96 -1.57
CA LYS A 186 23.42 -2.11 -1.16
C LYS A 186 22.98 -0.67 -0.86
N ALA A 187 21.98 -0.16 -1.57
CA ALA A 187 21.36 1.15 -1.34
C ALA A 187 20.26 1.12 -0.26
N ASP A 188 20.20 0.05 0.53
CA ASP A 188 19.23 -0.21 1.60
C ASP A 188 17.75 -0.08 1.16
N CYS A 189 17.46 -0.32 -0.11
CA CYS A 189 16.09 -0.27 -0.64
C CYS A 189 15.30 -1.54 -0.32
N VAL A 190 15.99 -2.69 -0.19
CA VAL A 190 15.36 -4.01 0.00
C VAL A 190 16.10 -4.85 1.01
N SER A 191 15.39 -5.82 1.60
CA SER A 191 15.96 -6.81 2.52
C SER A 191 16.59 -8.01 1.79
N ASN A 192 17.22 -8.91 2.54
CA ASN A 192 17.72 -10.17 2.01
C ASN A 192 16.56 -11.00 1.41
N GLY A 193 16.83 -11.70 0.30
CA GLY A 193 15.85 -12.54 -0.40
C GLY A 193 15.14 -11.86 -1.57
N PHE A 194 15.26 -10.54 -1.75
CA PHE A 194 14.59 -9.82 -2.84
C PHE A 194 14.91 -10.36 -4.25
N ALA A 195 16.13 -10.84 -4.50
CA ALA A 195 16.49 -11.46 -5.78
C ALA A 195 15.63 -12.69 -6.09
N ALA A 196 15.37 -13.54 -5.09
CA ALA A 196 14.53 -14.73 -5.25
C ALA A 196 13.05 -14.37 -5.47
N VAL A 197 12.60 -13.25 -4.90
CA VAL A 197 11.28 -12.68 -5.18
C VAL A 197 11.19 -12.25 -6.64
N LEU A 198 12.15 -11.45 -7.13
CA LEU A 198 12.13 -10.96 -8.51
C LEU A 198 12.19 -12.09 -9.56
N GLN A 199 12.87 -13.21 -9.27
CA GLN A 199 12.90 -14.37 -10.17
C GLN A 199 11.52 -15.04 -10.36
N GLN A 200 10.59 -14.82 -9.43
CA GLN A 200 9.23 -15.36 -9.51
C GLN A 200 8.25 -14.39 -10.18
N VAL A 201 8.71 -13.18 -10.52
CA VAL A 201 7.90 -12.15 -11.18
C VAL A 201 8.06 -12.27 -12.69
N GLU A 202 6.95 -12.11 -13.40
CA GLU A 202 6.96 -12.04 -14.87
C GLU A 202 7.57 -10.71 -15.32
N ALA A 203 8.62 -10.77 -16.16
CA ALA A 203 9.26 -9.58 -16.68
C ALA A 203 8.44 -8.95 -17.80
N LEU A 204 8.29 -7.63 -17.75
CA LEU A 204 7.63 -6.84 -18.79
C LEU A 204 8.65 -6.36 -19.82
N SER A 205 8.42 -6.65 -21.09
CA SER A 205 9.18 -6.06 -22.20
C SER A 205 8.70 -4.63 -22.45
N LEU A 206 9.62 -3.67 -22.41
CA LEU A 206 9.33 -2.24 -22.65
C LEU A 206 9.58 -1.81 -24.10
N GLY A 207 10.19 -2.66 -24.93
CA GLY A 207 10.68 -2.30 -26.26
C GLY A 207 12.18 -2.00 -26.27
N ASP A 208 12.79 -1.97 -27.47
CA ASP A 208 14.22 -1.70 -27.70
C ASP A 208 15.20 -2.56 -26.87
N GLY A 209 14.75 -3.74 -26.47
CA GLY A 209 15.49 -4.69 -25.64
C GLY A 209 15.54 -4.34 -24.16
N LEU A 210 14.77 -3.34 -23.70
CA LEU A 210 14.64 -2.99 -22.30
C LEU A 210 13.55 -3.82 -21.63
N TRP A 211 13.86 -4.28 -20.42
CA TRP A 211 12.97 -5.12 -19.61
C TRP A 211 12.76 -4.52 -18.23
N TRP A 212 11.60 -4.81 -17.64
CA TRP A 212 11.18 -4.29 -16.35
C TRP A 212 10.73 -5.41 -15.42
N LEU A 213 11.27 -5.39 -14.20
CA LEU A 213 10.85 -6.21 -13.09
C LEU A 213 10.54 -5.33 -11.88
N HIS A 214 9.51 -5.69 -11.13
CA HIS A 214 9.18 -5.01 -9.90
C HIS A 214 8.65 -5.97 -8.83
N SER A 215 8.81 -5.61 -7.56
CA SER A 215 8.08 -6.25 -6.46
C SER A 215 7.99 -5.31 -5.27
N GLU A 216 6.94 -5.48 -4.47
CA GLU A 216 6.71 -4.78 -3.21
C GLU A 216 7.15 -5.62 -2.00
N GLN A 217 7.42 -6.91 -2.20
CA GLN A 217 7.79 -7.79 -1.10
C GLN A 217 9.22 -7.49 -0.64
N THR A 218 9.42 -7.43 0.67
CA THR A 218 10.73 -7.19 1.31
C THR A 218 11.36 -5.83 0.98
N VAL A 219 10.58 -4.89 0.46
CA VAL A 219 10.99 -3.51 0.18
C VAL A 219 10.96 -2.68 1.46
N LYS A 220 12.04 -1.93 1.69
CA LYS A 220 12.17 -0.99 2.82
C LYS A 220 11.86 0.44 2.38
N ARG A 221 12.34 0.81 1.20
CA ARG A 221 12.10 2.09 0.54
C ARG A 221 12.12 1.92 -0.98
N PRO A 222 11.39 2.76 -1.74
CA PRO A 222 11.33 2.61 -3.18
C PRO A 222 12.71 2.91 -3.79
N GLY A 223 13.10 2.10 -4.77
CA GLY A 223 14.37 2.31 -5.47
C GLY A 223 14.40 1.60 -6.80
N LEU A 224 15.09 2.18 -7.77
CA LEU A 224 15.24 1.62 -9.11
C LEU A 224 16.71 1.34 -9.40
N ALA A 225 17.02 0.10 -9.77
CA ALA A 225 18.30 -0.26 -10.33
C ALA A 225 18.19 -0.50 -11.83
N PHE A 226 19.26 -0.18 -12.57
CA PHE A 226 19.37 -0.44 -14.00
C PHE A 226 20.67 -1.20 -14.30
N VAL A 227 20.56 -2.32 -15.00
CA VAL A 227 21.71 -3.13 -15.39
C VAL A 227 21.70 -3.42 -16.88
N THR A 228 22.87 -3.38 -17.52
CA THR A 228 23.02 -3.78 -18.93
C THR A 228 24.06 -4.89 -19.03
N PRO A 229 23.89 -5.88 -19.92
CA PRO A 229 24.92 -6.88 -20.16
C PRO A 229 26.11 -6.32 -20.95
N ASP A 230 27.26 -6.99 -20.87
CA ASP A 230 28.47 -6.68 -21.67
C ASP A 230 28.44 -7.27 -23.08
N LYS A 231 27.57 -8.25 -23.31
CA LYS A 231 27.39 -8.95 -24.58
C LYS A 231 25.91 -8.94 -24.99
N PRO A 232 25.61 -9.08 -26.30
CA PRO A 232 24.23 -9.22 -26.76
C PRO A 232 23.54 -10.42 -26.11
N MET A 233 22.39 -10.18 -25.50
CA MET A 233 21.60 -11.21 -24.83
C MET A 233 20.18 -11.25 -25.39
N ARG A 234 19.50 -12.38 -25.13
CA ARG A 234 18.09 -12.57 -25.47
C ARG A 234 17.34 -13.15 -24.29
N TYR A 235 16.12 -12.71 -24.09
CA TYR A 235 15.19 -13.27 -23.11
C TYR A 235 13.83 -13.45 -23.77
N LEU A 236 13.22 -14.63 -23.59
CA LEU A 236 11.98 -15.04 -24.28
C LEU A 236 12.01 -14.79 -25.81
N GLY A 237 13.19 -14.97 -26.43
CA GLY A 237 13.38 -14.80 -27.88
C GLY A 237 13.44 -13.35 -28.36
N GLN A 238 13.37 -12.36 -27.47
CA GLN A 238 13.52 -10.94 -27.78
C GLN A 238 14.89 -10.42 -27.33
N PRO A 239 15.39 -9.29 -27.87
CA PRO A 239 16.62 -8.65 -27.40
C PRO A 239 16.55 -8.30 -25.91
N LEU A 240 17.70 -8.40 -25.24
CA LEU A 240 17.90 -7.94 -23.87
C LEU A 240 19.14 -7.06 -23.85
N THR A 241 18.93 -5.74 -23.84
CA THR A 241 19.95 -4.68 -23.84
C THR A 241 20.02 -3.98 -22.49
N GLY A 242 18.96 -4.05 -21.68
CA GLY A 242 18.95 -3.55 -20.33
C GLY A 242 17.79 -4.09 -19.51
N LEU A 243 17.98 -4.11 -18.19
CA LEU A 243 16.99 -4.57 -17.22
C LEU A 243 16.86 -3.54 -16.10
N PHE A 244 15.64 -3.07 -15.91
CA PHE A 244 15.21 -2.29 -14.76
C PHE A 244 14.69 -3.24 -13.67
N CYS A 245 15.22 -3.10 -12.46
CA CYS A 245 14.71 -3.77 -11.26
C CYS A 245 14.18 -2.71 -10.30
N LEU A 246 12.88 -2.71 -10.05
CA LEU A 246 12.20 -1.79 -9.14
C LEU A 246 11.87 -2.47 -7.80
N ALA A 247 12.37 -1.90 -6.71
CA ALA A 247 11.78 -2.06 -5.40
C ALA A 247 10.57 -1.11 -5.30
N SER A 248 9.37 -1.66 -5.45
CA SER A 248 8.13 -0.88 -5.48
C SER A 248 7.65 -0.62 -4.06
N LEU A 249 7.26 0.62 -3.75
CA LEU A 249 6.60 0.95 -2.49
C LEU A 249 5.64 2.12 -2.72
N GLY A 250 4.35 1.81 -2.84
CA GLY A 250 3.33 2.78 -3.23
C GLY A 250 3.62 3.42 -4.60
N GLU A 251 3.15 4.65 -4.78
CA GLU A 251 3.14 5.32 -6.09
C GLU A 251 4.42 6.08 -6.45
N ALA A 252 5.49 5.93 -5.66
CA ALA A 252 6.76 6.64 -5.85
C ALA A 252 7.38 6.46 -7.25
N HIS A 253 7.04 5.38 -7.94
CA HIS A 253 7.61 5.00 -9.22
C HIS A 253 6.76 5.43 -10.43
N GLN A 254 5.50 5.84 -10.24
CA GLN A 254 4.56 6.12 -11.34
C GLN A 254 5.09 7.19 -12.30
N ALA A 255 5.52 8.34 -11.78
CA ALA A 255 6.03 9.44 -12.59
C ALA A 255 7.25 9.05 -13.44
N LEU A 256 8.11 8.17 -12.92
CA LEU A 256 9.24 7.67 -13.68
C LEU A 256 8.81 6.69 -14.78
N LEU A 257 7.89 5.78 -14.47
CA LEU A 257 7.37 4.83 -15.45
C LEU A 257 6.68 5.56 -16.61
N GLU A 258 5.85 6.57 -16.30
CA GLU A 258 5.23 7.43 -17.32
C GLU A 258 6.29 8.10 -18.20
N ARG A 259 7.35 8.63 -17.59
CA ARG A 259 8.45 9.26 -18.32
C ARG A 259 9.23 8.28 -19.19
N LEU A 260 9.48 7.07 -18.71
CA LEU A 260 10.13 6.00 -19.47
C LEU A 260 9.25 5.59 -20.67
N CYS A 261 7.96 5.37 -20.45
CA CYS A 261 7.01 5.07 -21.52
C CYS A 261 6.98 6.17 -22.59
N LEU A 262 6.96 7.45 -22.18
CA LEU A 262 7.03 8.57 -23.12
C LEU A 262 8.31 8.57 -23.96
N LEU A 263 9.47 8.36 -23.33
CA LEU A 263 10.77 8.33 -24.03
C LEU A 263 10.85 7.19 -25.05
N LEU A 264 10.28 6.03 -24.72
CA LEU A 264 10.22 4.85 -25.59
C LEU A 264 9.27 5.09 -26.77
N ILE A 265 8.12 5.73 -26.53
CA ILE A 265 7.16 6.09 -27.59
C ILE A 265 7.76 7.15 -28.54
N GLU A 266 8.52 8.11 -28.02
CA GLU A 266 9.16 9.17 -28.81
C GLU A 266 10.43 8.70 -29.57
N GLY A 267 10.90 7.46 -29.35
CA GLY A 267 12.10 6.93 -29.99
C GLY A 267 13.39 7.64 -29.58
N ARG A 268 13.45 8.18 -28.34
CA ARG A 268 14.60 8.92 -27.79
C ARG A 268 15.42 8.12 -26.78
N GLY A 269 15.24 6.79 -26.76
CA GLY A 269 15.97 5.85 -25.90
C GLY A 269 17.31 5.40 -26.48
#